data_AF-A0A3B1A7F0-F1
#
_entry.id   AF-A0A3B1A7F0-F1
#
_cell.length_a   1.000
_cell.length_b   1.000
_cell.length_c   1.000
_cell.angle_alpha   90.00
_cell.angle_beta   90.00
_cell.angle_gamma   90.00
#
_symmetry.space_group_name_H-M   'P 1'
#
loop_
_entity.id
_entity.type
_entity.pdbx_description
1 polymer ?
#
loop_
_entity_poly.entity_id
_entity_poly.type
_entity_poly.pdbx_seq_one_letter_code
_entity_poly.pdbx_strand_id
1 'polypeptide(L)'
;MLKLVQKVMLPMCAFLTQRYARPTGIAFVDSIKIAVCHNIRIPQNKVFKGLAQRGKGTMGWFYGFKLHLLVNDQGEFLSIKITTGNLDDRKPLLEMVKNLWGTFYADKGYLSKMLVEDLAEQNVKWITGL
;
A
#
# COMPACT_ATOMS: atom_id res chain seq x y z
N MET A 1 -1.99 -26.98 3.35
CA MET A 1 -1.53 -25.71 2.76
C MET A 1 -1.88 -24.48 3.61
N LEU A 2 -3.16 -24.19 3.91
CA LEU A 2 -3.55 -23.02 4.75
C LEU A 2 -2.87 -22.97 6.13
N LYS A 3 -2.74 -24.12 6.82
CA LYS A 3 -2.04 -24.21 8.11
C LYS A 3 -0.53 -23.91 8.01
N LEU A 4 0.10 -24.16 6.86
CA LEU A 4 1.51 -23.86 6.64
C LEU A 4 1.67 -22.35 6.43
N VAL A 5 0.83 -21.75 5.57
CA VAL A 5 0.81 -20.30 5.33
C VAL A 5 0.69 -19.53 6.65
N GLN A 6 -0.25 -19.90 7.52
CA GLN A 6 -0.42 -19.26 8.84
C GLN A 6 0.83 -19.31 9.71
N LYS A 7 1.60 -20.42 9.69
CA LYS A 7 2.84 -20.56 10.47
C LYS A 7 3.99 -19.76 9.88
N VAL A 8 4.05 -19.61 8.56
CA VAL A 8 5.15 -18.88 7.88
C VAL A 8 4.88 -17.39 7.72
N MET A 9 3.64 -16.91 7.91
CA MET A 9 3.32 -15.49 7.76
C MET A 9 4.17 -14.59 8.67
N LEU A 10 4.33 -14.93 9.95
CA LEU A 10 5.17 -14.15 10.87
C LEU A 10 6.64 -14.12 10.43
N PRO A 11 7.30 -15.27 10.17
CA PRO A 11 8.64 -15.29 9.59
C PRO A 11 8.78 -14.53 8.27
N MET A 12 7.77 -14.61 7.38
CA MET A 12 7.79 -13.88 6.10
C MET A 12 7.68 -12.37 6.30
N CYS A 13 6.81 -11.91 7.20
CA CYS A 13 6.72 -10.49 7.55
C CYS A 13 8.04 -10.00 8.17
N ALA A 14 8.63 -10.78 9.08
CA ALA A 14 9.92 -10.45 9.68
C ALA A 14 11.07 -10.42 8.66
N PHE A 15 11.09 -11.37 7.73
CA PHE A 15 12.03 -11.36 6.62
C PHE A 15 11.83 -10.11 5.77
N LEU A 16 10.58 -9.80 5.37
CA LEU A 16 10.29 -8.65 4.53
C LEU A 16 10.71 -7.33 5.19
N THR A 17 10.44 -7.14 6.48
CA THR A 17 10.84 -5.92 7.21
C THR A 17 12.35 -5.78 7.34
N GLN A 18 13.09 -6.89 7.42
CA GLN A 18 14.56 -6.88 7.38
C GLN A 18 15.13 -6.53 6.00
N ARG A 19 14.33 -6.67 4.93
CA ARG A 19 14.73 -6.34 3.56
C ARG A 19 14.42 -4.92 3.15
N TYR A 20 13.84 -4.10 4.05
CA TYR A 20 13.62 -2.69 3.78
C TYR A 20 14.96 -1.96 3.64
N ALA A 21 15.08 -1.20 2.55
CA ALA A 21 16.22 -0.37 2.26
C ALA A 21 16.12 0.98 2.99
N ARG A 22 17.20 1.76 2.89
CA ARG A 22 17.23 3.13 3.40
C ARG A 22 16.67 4.09 2.33
N PRO A 23 15.97 5.15 2.74
CA PRO A 23 15.60 6.23 1.82
C PRO A 23 16.85 6.87 1.19
N THR A 24 16.81 7.08 -0.12
CA THR A 24 17.90 7.66 -0.93
C THR A 24 17.67 9.14 -1.25
N GLY A 25 16.55 9.71 -0.80
CA GLY A 25 16.11 11.06 -1.15
C GLY A 25 15.09 11.11 -2.30
N ILE A 26 14.77 9.97 -2.91
CA ILE A 26 13.69 9.83 -3.89
C ILE A 26 12.84 8.62 -3.51
N ALA A 27 11.52 8.77 -3.50
CA ALA A 27 10.59 7.68 -3.24
C ALA A 27 9.35 7.74 -4.12
N PHE A 28 8.80 6.57 -4.44
CA PHE A 28 7.62 6.37 -5.26
C PHE A 28 6.60 5.54 -4.49
N VAL A 29 5.32 5.93 -4.52
CA VAL A 29 4.23 5.09 -4.00
C VAL A 29 3.20 4.79 -5.08
N ASP A 30 2.72 3.55 -5.08
CA ASP A 30 1.49 3.18 -5.76
C ASP A 30 0.75 2.05 -5.02
N SER A 31 -0.52 1.85 -5.37
CA SER A 31 -1.34 0.78 -4.81
C SER A 31 -1.90 -0.12 -5.90
N ILE A 32 -1.83 -1.42 -5.64
CA ILE A 32 -2.28 -2.47 -6.54
C ILE A 32 -3.43 -3.23 -5.88
N LYS A 33 -4.53 -3.41 -6.62
CA LYS A 33 -5.65 -4.23 -6.14
C LYS A 33 -5.27 -5.71 -6.09
N ILE A 34 -5.60 -6.39 -4.99
CA ILE A 34 -5.51 -7.83 -4.83
C ILE A 34 -6.95 -8.36 -4.74
N ALA A 35 -7.48 -8.83 -5.87
CA ALA A 35 -8.80 -9.45 -5.91
C ALA A 35 -8.72 -10.89 -5.40
N VAL A 36 -9.51 -11.23 -4.38
CA VAL A 36 -9.50 -12.58 -3.77
C VAL A 36 -10.52 -13.52 -4.41
N CYS A 37 -11.52 -12.97 -5.11
CA CYS A 37 -12.44 -13.74 -5.96
C CYS A 37 -13.14 -12.83 -6.97
N HIS A 38 -13.80 -13.42 -7.97
CA HIS A 38 -14.71 -12.68 -8.84
C HIS A 38 -15.92 -12.13 -8.07
N ASN A 39 -16.46 -10.99 -8.52
CA ASN A 39 -17.56 -10.31 -7.83
C ASN A 39 -18.81 -11.19 -7.66
N ILE A 40 -19.09 -12.06 -8.63
CA ILE A 40 -20.20 -13.03 -8.57
C ILE A 40 -20.04 -14.08 -7.46
N ARG A 41 -18.81 -14.36 -7.01
CA ARG A 41 -18.50 -15.38 -5.99
C ARG A 41 -18.37 -14.82 -4.57
N ILE A 42 -18.56 -13.51 -4.38
CA ILE A 42 -18.45 -12.86 -3.07
C ILE A 42 -19.35 -13.54 -2.01
N PRO A 43 -20.64 -13.86 -2.29
CA PRO A 43 -21.49 -14.51 -1.29
C PRO A 43 -20.97 -15.88 -0.84
N GLN A 44 -20.15 -16.53 -1.66
CA GLN A 44 -19.59 -17.87 -1.39
C GLN A 44 -18.18 -17.79 -0.78
N ASN A 45 -17.55 -16.61 -0.70
CA ASN A 45 -16.21 -16.46 -0.16
C ASN A 45 -16.25 -16.60 1.38
N LYS A 46 -15.78 -17.76 1.87
CA LYS A 46 -15.65 -18.02 3.31
C LYS A 46 -14.27 -17.67 3.88
N VAL A 47 -13.23 -17.69 3.04
CA VAL A 47 -11.83 -17.57 3.47
C VAL A 47 -11.50 -16.16 3.98
N PHE A 48 -11.99 -15.12 3.31
CA PHE A 48 -11.74 -13.72 3.66
C PHE A 48 -13.00 -13.00 4.16
N LYS A 49 -14.01 -13.76 4.61
CA LYS A 49 -15.26 -13.19 5.13
C LYS A 49 -14.95 -12.27 6.31
N GLY A 50 -15.40 -11.02 6.22
CA GLY A 50 -15.15 -9.98 7.23
C GLY A 50 -13.77 -9.30 7.14
N LEU A 51 -12.82 -9.85 6.38
CA LEU A 51 -11.48 -9.28 6.18
C LEU A 51 -11.38 -8.52 4.85
N ALA A 52 -11.80 -9.15 3.75
CA ALA A 52 -11.84 -8.51 2.43
C ALA A 52 -13.08 -7.61 2.30
N GLN A 53 -12.93 -6.51 1.56
CA GLN A 53 -14.01 -5.56 1.29
C GLN A 53 -14.13 -5.24 -0.20
N ARG A 54 -15.30 -4.77 -0.63
CA ARG A 54 -15.52 -4.33 -2.02
C ARG A 54 -14.84 -2.98 -2.26
N GLY A 55 -13.84 -2.96 -3.14
CA GLY A 55 -13.20 -1.74 -3.62
C GLY A 55 -13.61 -1.41 -5.06
N LYS A 56 -13.35 -0.17 -5.47
CA LYS A 56 -13.49 0.28 -6.86
C LYS A 56 -12.14 0.81 -7.33
N GLY A 57 -11.63 0.26 -8.43
CA GLY A 57 -10.47 0.82 -9.14
C GLY A 57 -10.88 1.28 -10.54
N THR A 58 -9.92 1.69 -11.35
CA THR A 58 -10.13 2.15 -12.74
C THR A 58 -10.85 1.09 -13.58
N MET A 59 -10.48 -0.19 -13.41
CA MET A 59 -11.07 -1.32 -14.13
C MET A 59 -12.36 -1.86 -13.48
N GLY A 60 -13.01 -1.09 -12.61
CA GLY A 60 -14.27 -1.45 -11.98
C GLY A 60 -14.16 -2.02 -10.56
N TRP A 61 -15.26 -2.62 -10.10
CA TRP A 61 -15.39 -3.17 -8.75
C TRP A 61 -14.57 -4.46 -8.57
N PHE A 62 -14.01 -4.64 -7.39
CA PHE A 62 -13.33 -5.87 -6.98
C PHE A 62 -13.64 -6.17 -5.50
N TYR A 63 -13.43 -7.42 -5.09
CA TYR A 63 -13.50 -7.82 -3.68
C TYR A 63 -12.14 -8.34 -3.24
N GLY A 64 -11.58 -7.73 -2.20
CA GLY A 64 -10.25 -8.09 -1.72
C GLY A 64 -9.57 -6.96 -0.96
N PHE A 65 -8.29 -6.78 -1.27
CA PHE A 65 -7.37 -5.89 -0.58
C PHE A 65 -6.69 -4.94 -1.56
N LYS A 66 -6.00 -3.94 -1.02
CA LYS A 66 -5.01 -3.14 -1.76
C LYS A 66 -3.64 -3.35 -1.14
N LEU A 67 -2.62 -3.49 -1.98
CA LEU A 67 -1.22 -3.54 -1.61
C LEU A 67 -0.60 -2.19 -1.97
N HIS A 68 -0.14 -1.47 -0.97
CA HIS A 68 0.58 -0.20 -1.11
C HIS A 68 2.07 -0.50 -1.05
N LEU A 69 2.81 -0.04 -2.05
CA LEU A 69 4.25 -0.23 -2.16
C LEU A 69 4.93 1.13 -2.19
N LEU A 70 5.84 1.35 -1.26
CA LEU A 70 6.75 2.49 -1.23
C LEU A 70 8.15 1.99 -1.59
N VAL A 71 8.72 2.53 -2.66
CA VAL A 71 10.05 2.14 -3.15
C VAL A 71 10.96 3.35 -3.34
N ASN A 72 12.27 3.15 -3.26
CA ASN A 72 13.24 4.17 -3.67
C ASN A 72 13.47 4.16 -5.20
N ASP A 73 14.31 5.07 -5.68
CA ASP A 73 14.73 5.18 -7.09
C ASP A 73 15.54 3.98 -7.61
N GLN A 74 16.04 3.13 -6.72
CA GLN A 74 16.73 1.88 -7.07
C GLN A 74 15.77 0.68 -7.12
N GLY A 75 14.46 0.90 -6.90
CA GLY A 75 13.44 -0.15 -6.89
C GLY A 75 13.43 -0.99 -5.61
N GLU A 76 14.09 -0.55 -4.55
CA GLU A 76 14.13 -1.24 -3.27
C GLU A 76 12.95 -0.83 -2.40
N PHE A 77 12.42 -1.78 -1.62
CA PHE A 77 11.29 -1.52 -0.74
C PHE A 77 11.69 -0.63 0.45
N LEU A 78 10.96 0.45 0.66
CA LEU A 78 11.06 1.29 1.86
C LEU A 78 9.94 0.96 2.85
N SER A 79 8.74 0.67 2.34
CA SER A 79 7.58 0.29 3.16
C SER A 79 6.53 -0.44 2.33
N ILE A 80 5.84 -1.39 2.95
CA ILE A 80 4.75 -2.15 2.34
C ILE A 80 3.57 -2.18 3.30
N LYS A 81 2.36 -1.97 2.78
CA LYS A 81 1.13 -2.05 3.59
C LYS A 81 0.00 -2.71 2.82
N ILE A 82 -0.77 -3.55 3.50
CA ILE A 82 -1.99 -4.17 2.96
C ILE A 82 -3.20 -3.58 3.67
N THR A 83 -4.20 -3.16 2.90
CA THR A 83 -5.45 -2.59 3.42
C THR A 83 -6.66 -3.27 2.80
N THR A 84 -7.84 -3.09 3.39
CA THR A 84 -9.08 -3.56 2.78
C THR A 84 -9.34 -2.81 1.46
N GLY A 85 -10.02 -3.48 0.51
CA GLY A 85 -10.22 -2.96 -0.84
C GLY A 85 -10.94 -1.61 -0.93
N ASN A 86 -11.74 -1.28 0.09
CA ASN A 86 -12.51 -0.02 0.18
C ASN A 86 -11.77 1.10 0.92
N LEU A 87 -10.58 0.85 1.46
CA LEU A 87 -9.84 1.89 2.16
C LEU A 87 -9.32 2.93 1.16
N ASP A 88 -9.45 4.19 1.55
CA ASP A 88 -8.86 5.33 0.86
C ASP A 88 -7.33 5.25 0.93
N ASP A 89 -6.66 5.41 -0.22
CA ASP A 89 -5.22 5.20 -0.37
C ASP A 89 -4.37 6.24 0.39
N ARG A 90 -4.98 7.35 0.78
CA ARG A 90 -4.36 8.42 1.58
C ARG A 90 -4.16 8.04 3.03
N LYS A 91 -5.05 7.21 3.59
CA LYS A 91 -5.00 6.77 4.99
C LYS A 91 -3.75 5.92 5.32
N PRO A 92 -3.43 4.85 4.56
CA PRO A 92 -2.23 4.07 4.84
C PRO A 92 -0.95 4.85 4.61
N LEU A 93 -0.97 5.85 3.72
CA LEU A 93 0.22 6.55 3.28
C LEU A 93 0.92 7.32 4.42
N LEU A 94 0.16 7.95 5.32
CA LEU A 94 0.70 8.65 6.49
C LEU A 94 1.61 7.77 7.36
N GLU A 95 1.29 6.49 7.47
CA GLU A 95 2.11 5.55 8.23
C GLU A 95 3.33 5.05 7.44
N MET A 96 3.26 5.08 6.10
CA MET A 96 4.30 4.54 5.22
C MET A 96 5.42 5.54 4.94
N VAL A 97 5.14 6.84 4.94
CA VAL A 97 6.09 7.91 4.56
C VAL A 97 7.00 8.39 5.70
N LYS A 98 7.08 7.64 6.80
CA LYS A 98 7.90 8.02 7.95
C LYS A 98 9.38 8.01 7.59
N ASN A 99 10.10 9.06 8.00
CA ASN A 99 11.55 9.22 7.80
C ASN A 99 11.98 9.34 6.33
N LEU A 100 11.07 9.76 5.45
CA LEU A 100 11.44 10.19 4.10
C LEU A 100 12.01 11.61 4.12
N TRP A 101 12.85 11.91 3.14
CA TRP A 101 13.36 13.25 2.85
C TRP A 101 13.56 13.38 1.34
N GLY A 102 13.68 14.60 0.82
CA GLY A 102 13.91 14.82 -0.60
C GLY A 102 12.61 14.81 -1.42
N THR A 103 12.51 13.99 -2.46
CA THR A 103 11.41 14.04 -3.44
C THR A 103 10.51 12.82 -3.34
N PHE A 104 9.20 13.04 -3.31
CA PHE A 104 8.20 11.98 -3.20
C PHE A 104 7.22 12.02 -4.37
N TYR A 105 7.14 10.92 -5.10
CA TYR A 105 6.32 10.75 -6.30
C TYR A 105 5.11 9.86 -6.00
N ALA A 106 3.93 10.37 -6.32
CA ALA A 106 2.68 9.63 -6.15
C ALA A 106 1.62 10.10 -7.15
N ASP A 107 0.65 9.24 -7.43
CA ASP A 107 -0.52 9.62 -8.23
C ASP A 107 -1.33 10.73 -7.54
N LYS A 108 -2.04 11.54 -8.33
CA LYS A 108 -2.94 12.60 -7.85
C LYS A 108 -4.03 12.05 -6.92
N GLY A 109 -4.40 10.78 -7.06
CA GLY A 109 -5.32 10.11 -6.13
C GLY A 109 -4.87 10.13 -4.66
N TYR A 110 -3.56 10.30 -4.41
CA TYR A 110 -3.01 10.37 -3.05
C TYR A 110 -2.99 11.80 -2.47
N LEU A 111 -3.39 12.82 -3.24
CA LEU A 111 -3.38 14.20 -2.75
C LEU A 111 -4.40 14.42 -1.61
N SER A 112 -3.90 14.94 -0.51
CA SER A 112 -4.72 15.63 0.50
C SER A 112 -3.91 16.77 1.11
N LYS A 113 -4.60 17.85 1.51
CA LYS A 113 -3.97 19.03 2.11
C LYS A 113 -3.11 18.66 3.32
N MET A 114 -3.68 17.87 4.23
CA MET A 114 -3.00 17.39 5.44
C MET A 114 -1.72 16.61 5.12
N LEU A 115 -1.77 15.70 4.14
CA LEU A 115 -0.59 14.90 3.77
C LEU A 115 0.53 15.75 3.15
N VAL A 116 0.19 16.79 2.40
CA VAL A 116 1.18 17.72 1.83
C VAL A 116 1.84 18.54 2.94
N GLU A 117 1.06 18.98 3.93
CA GLU A 117 1.57 19.69 5.11
C GLU A 117 2.49 18.78 5.94
N ASP A 118 2.07 17.57 6.27
CA ASP A 118 2.87 16.58 7.03
C ASP A 118 4.20 16.21 6.35
N LEU A 119 4.21 16.19 5.01
CA LEU A 119 5.41 15.91 4.23
C LEU A 119 6.33 17.13 4.11
N ALA A 120 5.75 18.34 4.00
CA ALA A 120 6.53 19.57 4.02
C ALA A 120 7.28 19.75 5.35
N GLU A 121 6.65 19.40 6.48
CA GLU A 121 7.31 19.38 7.81
C GLU A 121 8.51 18.42 7.87
N GLN A 122 8.50 17.36 7.06
CA GLN A 122 9.58 16.38 6.95
C GLN A 122 10.64 16.73 5.88
N ASN A 123 10.60 17.94 5.32
CA ASN A 123 11.44 18.35 4.17
C ASN A 123 11.28 17.42 2.95
N VAL A 124 10.06 16.92 2.72
CA VAL A 124 9.71 16.11 1.56
C VAL A 124 8.91 16.95 0.56
N LYS A 125 9.48 17.11 -0.64
CA LYS A 125 8.82 17.75 -1.77
C LYS A 125 7.96 16.74 -2.51
N TRP A 126 6.65 16.96 -2.49
CA TRP A 126 5.70 16.18 -3.28
C TRP A 126 5.76 16.53 -4.77
N ILE A 127 5.81 15.51 -5.62
CA ILE A 127 5.66 15.63 -7.08
C ILE A 127 4.46 14.79 -7.53
N THR A 128 3.49 15.46 -8.17
CA THR A 128 2.37 14.79 -8.86
C THR A 128 2.44 15.06 -10.36
N GLY A 129 2.24 14.01 -11.16
CA GLY A 129 2.11 14.09 -12.62
C GLY A 129 3.43 14.33 -13.35
N LEU A 130 3.75 13.41 -14.26
CA LEU A 130 4.39 13.74 -15.53
C LEU A 130 3.27 14.03 -16.54
#